data_AF-A0A9Q8ZSY1-F1
#
_entry.id   AF-A0A9Q8ZSY1-F1
#
_cell.length_a   1.000
_cell.length_b   1.000
_cell.length_c   1.000
_cell.angle_alpha   90.00
_cell.angle_beta   90.00
_cell.angle_gamma   90.00
#
_symmetry.space_group_name_H-M   'P 1'
#
loop_
_entity.id
_entity.type
_entity.pdbx_description
1 polymer ?
#
loop_
_entity_poly.entity_id
_entity_poly.type
_entity_poly.pdbx_seq_one_letter_code
_entity_poly.pdbx_strand_id
1 'polypeptide(L)'
;MTLLRTALALGGAAISLTAAMPASAQFFLRSHDFRGTTVKGHEDGLGQPLPGATETELRAAMAWNMRAALNVAALQCQFEPTLLTVNNYNAILKDHEAELKGSFDTLTKYFNRVAKTPKAGQNALDQFGTRTYSTFATVAAQYGFCQTASEIGRDATFTPRGSFGDLAMDRIRELRNSLIPYGEQHFQRYLGRDYASKPRFDPICWNKKGEWVTKKCGIFAWPPATTAVAATTRTTGTETALR
;
A
#
# COMPACT_ATOMS: atom_id res chain seq x y z
N MET A 1 -2.81 -67.93 4.09
CA MET A 1 -3.71 -66.78 4.32
C MET A 1 -3.05 -65.60 5.04
N THR A 2 -1.95 -65.80 5.78
CA THR A 2 -1.24 -64.76 6.55
C THR A 2 -0.36 -63.83 5.70
N LEU A 3 0.20 -64.33 4.60
CA LEU A 3 1.06 -63.57 3.68
C LEU A 3 0.27 -62.58 2.79
N LEU A 4 -0.97 -62.91 2.45
CA LEU A 4 -1.84 -62.02 1.64
C LEU A 4 -2.33 -60.81 2.46
N ARG A 5 -2.56 -61.01 3.76
CA ARG A 5 -3.00 -59.95 4.69
C ARG A 5 -1.88 -58.95 5.00
N THR A 6 -0.63 -59.42 5.10
CA THR A 6 0.54 -58.55 5.33
C THR A 6 0.92 -57.77 4.08
N ALA A 7 0.83 -58.38 2.89
CA ALA A 7 1.04 -57.69 1.62
C ALA A 7 0.01 -56.58 1.35
N LEU A 8 -1.27 -56.80 1.67
CA LEU A 8 -2.29 -55.75 1.57
C LEU A 8 -2.09 -54.62 2.59
N ALA A 9 -1.64 -54.93 3.81
CA ALA A 9 -1.38 -53.92 4.84
C ALA A 9 -0.18 -53.02 4.49
N LEU A 10 0.88 -53.59 3.89
CA LEU A 10 2.05 -52.84 3.43
C LEU A 10 1.79 -52.08 2.12
N GLY A 11 1.02 -52.65 1.20
CA GLY A 11 0.60 -51.97 -0.04
C GLY A 11 -0.34 -50.78 0.22
N GLY A 12 -1.26 -50.90 1.18
CA GLY A 12 -2.15 -49.81 1.57
C GLY A 12 -1.44 -48.61 2.20
N ALA A 13 -0.42 -48.87 3.04
CA ALA A 13 0.36 -47.81 3.69
C ALA A 13 1.25 -47.03 2.70
N ALA A 14 1.79 -47.68 1.67
CA ALA A 14 2.62 -47.04 0.65
C ALA A 14 1.82 -46.06 -0.24
N ILE A 15 0.54 -46.35 -0.52
CA ILE A 15 -0.32 -45.50 -1.36
C ILE A 15 -0.74 -44.21 -0.63
N SER A 16 -0.87 -44.24 0.71
CA SER A 16 -1.21 -43.05 1.50
C SER A 16 -0.08 -42.02 1.61
N LEU A 17 1.18 -42.39 1.39
CA LEU A 17 2.34 -41.48 1.49
C LEU A 17 2.66 -40.75 0.18
N THR A 18 2.16 -41.21 -0.97
CA THR A 18 2.42 -40.61 -2.28
C THR A 18 1.28 -39.73 -2.80
N ALA A 19 0.14 -39.68 -2.09
CA ALA A 19 -1.04 -38.90 -2.47
C ALA A 19 -1.12 -37.51 -1.80
N ALA A 20 -0.04 -37.03 -1.18
CA ALA A 20 0.08 -35.63 -0.79
C ALA A 20 0.28 -34.77 -2.05
N MET A 21 -0.78 -34.62 -2.85
CA MET A 21 -0.83 -33.54 -3.82
C MET A 21 -0.77 -32.23 -3.04
N PRO A 22 0.02 -31.24 -3.48
CA PRO A 22 -0.05 -29.92 -2.87
C PRO A 22 -1.50 -29.46 -3.03
N ALA A 23 -2.14 -29.12 -1.92
CA ALA A 23 -3.48 -28.55 -1.93
C ALA A 23 -3.44 -27.22 -2.68
N SER A 24 -3.58 -27.24 -4.01
CA SER A 24 -3.57 -26.06 -4.88
C SER A 24 -4.83 -25.20 -4.77
N ALA A 25 -5.60 -25.38 -3.70
CA ALA A 25 -6.80 -24.62 -3.35
C ALA A 25 -6.65 -23.89 -2.00
N GLN A 26 -5.42 -23.71 -1.51
CA GLN A 26 -5.18 -22.68 -0.52
C GLN A 26 -5.21 -21.34 -1.27
N PHE A 27 -6.27 -20.57 -1.06
CA PHE A 27 -6.35 -19.16 -1.44
C PHE A 27 -5.26 -18.41 -0.66
N PHE A 28 -4.01 -18.56 -1.08
CA PHE A 28 -2.91 -17.78 -0.53
C PHE A 28 -3.05 -16.38 -1.10
N LEU A 29 -3.61 -15.48 -0.31
CA LEU A 29 -3.46 -14.05 -0.53
C LEU A 29 -1.95 -13.78 -0.60
N ARG A 30 -1.43 -13.54 -1.80
CA ARG A 30 -0.03 -13.22 -2.04
C ARG A 30 0.09 -11.69 -2.11
N SER A 31 0.84 -11.11 -1.16
CA SER A 31 1.11 -9.68 -1.13
C SER A 31 1.82 -9.25 -2.41
N HIS A 32 1.48 -8.08 -2.95
CA HIS A 32 2.16 -7.54 -4.13
C HIS A 32 3.65 -7.38 -3.87
N ASP A 33 4.48 -7.75 -4.86
CA ASP A 33 5.92 -7.59 -4.78
C ASP A 33 6.29 -6.14 -5.16
N PHE A 34 6.56 -5.32 -4.15
CA PHE A 34 6.94 -3.92 -4.34
C PHE A 34 8.43 -3.72 -4.63
N ARG A 35 9.26 -4.78 -4.62
CA ARG A 35 10.72 -4.67 -4.71
C ARG A 35 11.16 -3.89 -5.94
N GLY A 36 12.16 -3.05 -5.74
CA GLY A 36 12.81 -2.28 -6.81
C GLY A 36 14.28 -2.64 -6.93
N THR A 37 14.93 -2.10 -7.96
CA THR A 37 16.40 -2.11 -8.03
C THR A 37 16.99 -1.12 -7.02
N THR A 38 18.19 -1.43 -6.51
CA THR A 38 19.00 -0.49 -5.73
C THR A 38 19.13 0.84 -6.45
N VAL A 39 18.99 1.93 -5.71
CA VAL A 39 19.03 3.30 -6.23
C VAL A 39 20.41 3.93 -6.11
N LYS A 40 20.65 5.00 -6.87
CA LYS A 40 21.75 5.95 -6.65
C LYS A 40 21.27 7.29 -6.06
N GLY A 41 19.96 7.48 -5.95
CA GLY A 41 19.31 8.65 -5.34
C GLY A 41 19.04 9.80 -6.33
N HIS A 42 19.55 9.71 -7.56
CA HIS A 42 19.29 10.68 -8.62
C HIS A 42 18.05 10.31 -9.47
N GLU A 43 17.47 9.13 -9.25
CA GLU A 43 16.34 8.64 -10.03
C GLU A 43 15.02 9.32 -9.64
N ASP A 44 14.13 9.43 -10.63
CA ASP A 44 12.82 10.02 -10.44
C ASP A 44 11.94 9.21 -9.49
N GLY A 45 11.05 9.91 -8.79
CA GLY A 45 10.04 9.30 -7.91
C GLY A 45 10.53 8.89 -6.52
N LEU A 46 11.83 9.04 -6.21
CA LEU A 46 12.41 8.65 -4.91
C LEU A 46 12.27 9.70 -3.80
N GLY A 47 11.92 10.94 -4.16
CA GLY A 47 11.79 12.06 -3.23
C GLY A 47 11.85 13.39 -3.95
N GLN A 48 12.11 14.47 -3.21
CA GLN A 48 12.33 15.79 -3.80
C GLN A 48 13.69 15.82 -4.52
N PRO A 49 13.78 16.34 -5.76
CA PRO A 49 15.05 16.43 -6.48
C PRO A 49 16.01 17.37 -5.77
N LEU A 50 17.30 17.01 -5.75
CA LEU A 50 18.40 17.79 -5.19
C LEU A 50 19.40 18.16 -6.30
N PRO A 51 19.19 19.30 -6.99
CA PRO A 51 20.06 19.71 -8.10
C PRO A 51 21.51 19.94 -7.65
N GLY A 52 22.46 19.32 -8.35
CA GLY A 52 23.89 19.48 -8.05
C GLY A 52 24.36 18.78 -6.77
N ALA A 53 23.54 17.87 -6.22
CA ALA A 53 23.95 17.03 -5.10
C ALA A 53 25.03 16.03 -5.51
N THR A 54 26.00 15.83 -4.62
CA THR A 54 27.01 14.78 -4.69
C THR A 54 26.42 13.44 -4.25
N GLU A 55 27.09 12.33 -4.60
CA GLU A 55 26.66 10.97 -4.19
C GLU A 55 26.47 10.85 -2.67
N THR A 56 27.32 11.50 -1.87
CA THR A 56 27.19 11.51 -0.40
C THR A 56 25.93 12.25 0.06
N GLU A 57 25.58 13.35 -0.60
CA GLU A 57 24.36 14.11 -0.30
C GLU A 57 23.11 13.36 -0.75
N LEU A 58 23.16 12.66 -1.88
CA LEU A 58 22.07 11.79 -2.36
C LEU A 58 21.83 10.62 -1.40
N ARG A 59 22.91 9.95 -0.96
CA ARG A 59 22.83 8.89 0.07
C ARG A 59 22.23 9.42 1.37
N ALA A 60 22.66 10.59 1.84
CA ALA A 60 22.11 11.22 3.03
C ALA A 60 20.61 11.56 2.87
N ALA A 61 20.20 12.01 1.67
CA ALA A 61 18.80 12.26 1.34
C ALA A 61 17.98 10.96 1.38
N MET A 62 18.49 9.86 0.84
CA MET A 62 17.79 8.57 0.87
C MET A 62 17.66 8.04 2.30
N ALA A 63 18.71 8.15 3.12
CA ALA A 63 18.65 7.81 4.54
C ALA A 63 17.59 8.65 5.28
N TRP A 64 17.53 9.96 5.01
CA TRP A 64 16.53 10.84 5.61
C TRP A 64 15.10 10.51 5.15
N ASN A 65 14.91 10.21 3.85
CA ASN A 65 13.63 9.78 3.30
C ASN A 65 13.16 8.47 3.93
N MET A 66 14.06 7.49 4.07
CA MET A 66 13.77 6.22 4.74
C MET A 66 13.35 6.45 6.19
N ARG A 67 14.11 7.24 6.94
CA ARG A 67 13.77 7.60 8.33
C ARG A 67 12.42 8.33 8.43
N ALA A 68 12.12 9.24 7.50
CA ALA A 68 10.84 9.95 7.46
C ALA A 68 9.68 8.98 7.20
N ALA A 69 9.83 8.07 6.24
CA ALA A 69 8.81 7.08 5.93
C ALA A 69 8.54 6.12 7.11
N LEU A 70 9.59 5.65 7.78
CA LEU A 70 9.45 4.79 8.97
C LEU A 70 8.80 5.54 10.15
N ASN A 71 9.02 6.85 10.27
CA ASN A 71 8.29 7.67 11.24
C ASN A 71 6.79 7.76 10.89
N VAL A 72 6.45 7.98 9.62
CA VAL A 72 5.05 7.99 9.17
C VAL A 72 4.40 6.63 9.45
N ALA A 73 5.10 5.53 9.19
CA ALA A 73 4.62 4.18 9.49
C ALA A 73 4.41 3.93 11.00
N ALA A 74 5.31 4.45 11.85
CA ALA A 74 5.14 4.37 13.30
C ALA A 74 3.87 5.09 13.79
N LEU A 75 3.35 6.08 13.05
CA LEU A 75 2.11 6.79 13.39
C LEU A 75 0.88 6.14 12.74
N GLN A 76 0.96 5.82 11.45
CA GLN A 76 -0.20 5.40 10.65
C GLN A 76 -0.53 3.91 10.76
N CYS A 77 0.42 3.08 11.18
CA CYS A 77 0.28 1.62 11.19
C CYS A 77 -0.01 1.04 12.59
N GLN A 78 -0.30 1.88 13.59
CA GLN A 78 -0.55 1.45 14.97
C GLN A 78 -1.84 0.63 15.15
N PHE A 79 -2.71 0.60 14.14
CA PHE A 79 -3.91 -0.23 14.16
C PHE A 79 -3.60 -1.73 14.19
N GLU A 80 -2.40 -2.14 13.76
CA GLU A 80 -1.95 -3.54 13.76
C GLU A 80 -0.65 -3.69 14.58
N PRO A 81 -0.75 -4.05 15.88
CA PRO A 81 0.40 -4.16 16.77
C PRO A 81 1.44 -5.20 16.33
N THR A 82 1.04 -6.23 15.56
CA THR A 82 1.97 -7.28 15.11
C THR A 82 3.02 -6.77 14.12
N LEU A 83 2.79 -5.60 13.49
CA LEU A 83 3.77 -4.96 12.61
C LEU A 83 4.95 -4.32 13.35
N LEU A 84 4.85 -4.14 14.67
CA LEU A 84 5.91 -3.59 15.53
C LEU A 84 6.55 -2.27 15.03
N THR A 85 5.84 -1.47 14.22
CA THR A 85 6.41 -0.30 13.53
C THR A 85 6.99 0.73 14.50
N VAL A 86 6.32 0.97 15.63
CA VAL A 86 6.79 1.87 16.69
C VAL A 86 8.08 1.34 17.34
N ASN A 87 8.12 0.06 17.67
CA ASN A 87 9.28 -0.56 18.33
C ASN A 87 10.49 -0.58 17.39
N ASN A 88 10.29 -1.00 16.14
CA ASN A 88 11.34 -1.01 15.12
C ASN A 88 11.88 0.40 14.87
N TYR A 89 10.99 1.40 14.71
CA TYR A 89 11.41 2.78 14.50
C TYR A 89 12.25 3.32 15.67
N ASN A 90 11.83 3.08 16.92
CA ASN A 90 12.60 3.52 18.09
C ASN A 90 13.94 2.80 18.21
N ALA A 91 14.01 1.51 17.85
CA ALA A 91 15.27 0.77 17.80
C ALA A 91 16.23 1.38 16.76
N ILE A 92 15.74 1.65 15.55
CA ILE A 92 16.52 2.29 14.48
C ILE A 92 17.06 3.66 14.92
N LEU A 93 16.24 4.48 15.57
CA LEU A 93 16.68 5.79 16.07
C LEU A 93 17.85 5.65 17.05
N LYS A 94 17.84 4.61 17.89
CA LYS A 94 18.88 4.36 18.89
C LYS A 94 20.14 3.75 18.26
N ASP A 95 19.98 2.76 17.39
CA ASP A 95 21.13 2.03 16.82
C ASP A 95 21.86 2.81 15.73
N HIS A 96 21.14 3.65 14.98
CA HIS A 96 21.68 4.45 13.87
C HIS A 96 21.72 5.95 14.15
N GLU A 97 21.64 6.39 15.41
CA GLU A 97 21.59 7.81 15.80
C GLU A 97 22.71 8.64 15.13
N ALA A 98 23.96 8.14 15.20
CA ALA A 98 25.12 8.82 14.65
C ALA A 98 25.05 8.97 13.12
N GLU A 99 24.55 7.95 12.41
CA GLU A 99 24.39 7.98 10.95
C GLU A 99 23.27 8.93 10.53
N LEU A 100 22.15 8.91 11.25
CA LEU A 100 21.01 9.77 11.01
C LEU A 100 21.39 11.24 11.25
N LYS A 101 22.13 11.51 12.33
CA LYS A 101 22.71 12.83 12.57
C LYS A 101 23.68 13.25 11.46
N GLY A 102 24.61 12.38 11.07
CA GLY A 102 25.56 12.65 9.98
C GLY A 102 24.86 12.94 8.65
N SER A 103 23.78 12.23 8.36
CA SER A 103 22.95 12.44 7.17
C SER A 103 22.26 13.81 7.22
N PHE A 104 21.69 14.18 8.36
CA PHE A 104 21.07 15.50 8.55
C PHE A 104 22.08 16.65 8.45
N ASP A 105 23.27 16.50 9.03
CA ASP A 105 24.34 17.48 8.94
C ASP A 105 24.84 17.65 7.49
N THR A 106 24.88 16.55 6.73
CA THR A 106 25.24 16.56 5.29
C THR A 106 24.20 17.31 4.47
N LEU A 107 22.90 17.05 4.68
CA LEU A 107 21.82 17.78 4.04
C LEU A 107 21.83 19.26 4.41
N THR A 108 22.12 19.58 5.67
CA THR A 108 22.25 20.97 6.13
C THR A 108 23.34 21.71 5.36
N LYS A 109 24.51 21.07 5.15
CA LYS A 109 25.60 21.63 4.33
C LYS A 109 25.19 21.82 2.87
N TYR A 110 24.48 20.84 2.29
CA TYR A 110 23.95 20.95 0.94
C TYR A 110 23.05 22.18 0.79
N PHE A 111 22.02 22.32 1.63
CA PHE A 111 21.07 23.42 1.52
C PHE A 111 21.71 24.78 1.81
N ASN A 112 22.66 24.85 2.72
CA ASN A 112 23.42 26.08 2.96
C ASN A 112 24.33 26.46 1.77
N ARG A 113 24.87 25.47 1.04
CA ARG A 113 25.70 25.70 -0.15
C ARG A 113 24.87 26.17 -1.35
N VAL A 114 23.69 25.59 -1.55
CA VAL A 114 22.82 25.91 -2.71
C VAL A 114 22.01 27.20 -2.47
N ALA A 115 21.71 27.53 -1.22
CA ALA A 115 20.98 28.75 -0.89
C ALA A 115 21.85 30.01 -0.96
N LYS A 116 21.19 31.14 -1.25
CA LYS A 116 21.86 32.46 -1.30
C LYS A 116 22.24 33.00 0.07
N THR A 117 21.55 32.58 1.13
CA THR A 117 21.79 33.03 2.52
C THR A 117 21.60 31.86 3.49
N PRO A 118 22.24 31.90 4.69
CA PRO A 118 22.05 30.85 5.70
C PRO A 118 20.57 30.66 6.11
N LYS A 119 19.82 31.76 6.25
CA LYS A 119 18.39 31.71 6.56
C LYS A 119 17.57 31.03 5.45
N ALA A 120 17.89 31.31 4.19
CA ALA A 120 17.24 30.64 3.07
C ALA A 120 17.58 29.15 3.01
N GLY A 121 18.81 28.76 3.39
CA GLY A 121 19.24 27.37 3.48
C GLY A 121 18.45 26.59 4.54
N GLN A 122 18.30 27.14 5.74
CA GLN A 122 17.49 26.53 6.80
C GLN A 122 16.02 26.40 6.38
N ASN A 123 15.42 27.46 5.83
CA ASN A 123 14.04 27.40 5.33
C ASN A 123 13.86 26.33 4.24
N ALA A 124 14.85 26.15 3.35
CA ALA A 124 14.80 25.13 2.30
C ALA A 124 14.92 23.72 2.88
N LEU A 125 15.78 23.52 3.89
CA LEU A 125 15.90 22.25 4.62
C LEU A 125 14.59 21.89 5.34
N ASP A 126 13.95 22.86 6.00
CA ASP A 126 12.67 22.65 6.70
C ASP A 126 11.54 22.30 5.72
N GLN A 127 11.50 22.96 4.57
CA GLN A 127 10.56 22.65 3.49
C GLN A 127 10.81 21.26 2.92
N PHE A 128 12.08 20.89 2.69
CA PHE A 128 12.46 19.55 2.25
C PHE A 128 12.00 18.50 3.26
N GLY A 129 12.28 18.71 4.55
CA GLY A 129 11.83 17.82 5.62
C GLY A 129 10.32 17.64 5.61
N THR A 130 9.57 18.75 5.63
CA THR A 130 8.09 18.74 5.65
C THR A 130 7.51 18.00 4.44
N ARG A 131 7.97 18.34 3.23
CA ARG A 131 7.51 17.69 1.99
C ARG A 131 7.80 16.19 1.99
N THR A 132 8.97 15.81 2.51
CA THR A 132 9.37 14.41 2.60
C THR A 132 8.34 13.59 3.39
N TYR A 133 7.93 14.03 4.59
CA TYR A 133 6.88 13.34 5.35
C TYR A 133 5.55 13.29 4.60
N SER A 134 5.13 14.41 4.00
CA SER A 134 3.87 14.46 3.24
C SER A 134 3.84 13.47 2.08
N THR A 135 4.99 13.20 1.44
CA THR A 135 5.06 12.27 0.32
C THR A 135 4.83 10.80 0.69
N PHE A 136 4.89 10.44 1.98
CA PHE A 136 4.63 9.08 2.47
C PHE A 136 3.25 8.93 3.13
N ALA A 137 2.50 10.02 3.30
CA ALA A 137 1.15 9.97 3.86
C ALA A 137 0.16 9.45 2.81
N THR A 138 -0.07 8.13 2.77
CA THR A 138 -1.02 7.49 1.85
C THR A 138 -2.13 6.78 2.61
N VAL A 139 -3.37 7.26 2.45
CA VAL A 139 -4.56 6.57 3.01
C VAL A 139 -5.00 5.44 2.08
N ALA A 140 -4.92 5.65 0.76
CA ALA A 140 -5.42 4.68 -0.22
C ALA A 140 -4.57 3.40 -0.30
N ALA A 141 -3.26 3.48 0.01
CA ALA A 141 -2.32 2.36 -0.03
C ALA A 141 -1.83 1.94 1.38
N GLN A 142 -2.56 2.29 2.44
CA GLN A 142 -2.11 2.11 3.83
C GLN A 142 -1.68 0.67 4.13
N TYR A 143 -2.41 -0.35 3.65
CA TYR A 143 -2.07 -1.75 3.87
C TYR A 143 -0.69 -2.12 3.30
N GLY A 144 -0.46 -1.84 2.01
CA GLY A 144 0.80 -2.15 1.34
C GLY A 144 1.98 -1.39 1.94
N PHE A 145 1.77 -0.11 2.25
CA PHE A 145 2.76 0.73 2.91
C PHE A 145 3.13 0.21 4.30
N CYS A 146 2.14 -0.12 5.14
CA CYS A 146 2.39 -0.58 6.51
C CYS A 146 3.10 -1.93 6.57
N GLN A 147 2.73 -2.87 5.69
CA GLN A 147 3.42 -4.16 5.61
C GLN A 147 4.87 -3.97 5.15
N THR A 148 5.09 -3.24 4.06
CA THR A 148 6.43 -2.98 3.51
C THR A 148 7.31 -2.24 4.53
N ALA A 149 6.77 -1.21 5.20
CA ALA A 149 7.50 -0.45 6.21
C ALA A 149 7.82 -1.28 7.47
N SER A 150 6.96 -2.24 7.84
CA SER A 150 7.23 -3.17 8.93
C SER A 150 8.40 -4.11 8.60
N GLU A 151 8.40 -4.69 7.41
CA GLU A 151 9.47 -5.55 6.91
C GLU A 151 10.81 -4.79 6.84
N ILE A 152 10.82 -3.62 6.20
CA ILE A 152 12.01 -2.77 6.12
C ILE A 152 12.47 -2.30 7.52
N GLY A 153 11.55 -1.93 8.40
CA GLY A 153 11.88 -1.50 9.76
C GLY A 153 12.49 -2.62 10.60
N ARG A 154 12.03 -3.86 10.41
CA ARG A 154 12.63 -5.04 11.03
C ARG A 154 14.05 -5.26 10.50
N ASP A 155 14.23 -5.25 9.17
CA ASP A 155 15.55 -5.44 8.55
C ASP A 155 16.54 -4.35 8.98
N ALA A 156 16.06 -3.11 9.09
CA ALA A 156 16.84 -1.97 9.58
C ALA A 156 17.33 -2.18 11.01
N THR A 157 16.53 -2.82 11.87
CA THR A 157 16.93 -3.11 13.26
C THR A 157 18.08 -4.12 13.33
N PHE A 158 18.20 -5.02 12.34
CA PHE A 158 19.30 -5.99 12.24
C PHE A 158 20.44 -5.54 11.33
N THR A 159 20.32 -4.35 10.73
CA THR A 159 21.34 -3.79 9.86
C THR A 159 22.53 -3.30 10.69
N PRO A 160 23.79 -3.61 10.30
CA PRO A 160 24.95 -3.13 11.02
C PRO A 160 25.00 -1.60 11.11
N ARG A 161 25.46 -1.09 12.25
CA ARG A 161 25.75 0.34 12.40
C ARG A 161 26.80 0.77 11.37
N GLY A 162 26.55 1.89 10.71
CA GLY A 162 27.29 2.44 9.57
C GLY A 162 26.67 2.16 8.19
N SER A 163 25.67 1.26 8.12
CA SER A 163 25.10 0.79 6.84
C SER A 163 23.61 1.14 6.64
N PHE A 164 23.03 2.01 7.48
CA PHE A 164 21.64 2.46 7.30
C PHE A 164 21.45 3.19 5.97
N GLY A 165 22.47 3.95 5.55
CA GLY A 165 22.50 4.57 4.24
C GLY A 165 22.40 3.55 3.10
N ASP A 166 23.10 2.41 3.18
CA ASP A 166 23.05 1.36 2.15
C ASP A 166 21.66 0.73 2.08
N LEU A 167 21.10 0.38 3.24
CA LEU A 167 19.73 -0.14 3.33
C LEU A 167 18.73 0.83 2.70
N ALA A 168 18.88 2.14 2.96
CA ALA A 168 18.04 3.14 2.34
C ALA A 168 18.18 3.14 0.81
N MET A 169 19.40 3.05 0.27
CA MET A 169 19.60 2.95 -1.18
C MET A 169 19.01 1.66 -1.78
N ASP A 170 19.04 0.56 -1.05
CA ASP A 170 18.51 -0.72 -1.54
C ASP A 170 16.98 -0.78 -1.51
N ARG A 171 16.36 -0.23 -0.45
CA ARG A 171 14.95 -0.49 -0.12
C ARG A 171 14.03 0.71 -0.31
N ILE A 172 14.55 1.93 -0.51
CA ILE A 172 13.69 3.11 -0.64
C ILE A 172 12.73 2.98 -1.83
N ARG A 173 13.16 2.39 -2.95
CA ARG A 173 12.28 2.19 -4.11
C ARG A 173 11.10 1.27 -3.79
N GLU A 174 11.35 0.21 -3.03
CA GLU A 174 10.29 -0.69 -2.55
C GLU A 174 9.27 0.04 -1.69
N LEU A 175 9.76 0.86 -0.75
CA LEU A 175 8.90 1.67 0.10
C LEU A 175 8.10 2.71 -0.70
N ARG A 176 8.69 3.30 -1.74
CA ARG A 176 7.98 4.23 -2.64
C ARG A 176 6.92 3.53 -3.49
N ASN A 177 7.22 2.34 -4.00
CA ASN A 177 6.27 1.53 -4.77
C ASN A 177 5.06 1.12 -3.92
N SER A 178 5.26 0.87 -2.62
CA SER A 178 4.19 0.54 -1.67
C SER A 178 3.15 1.65 -1.46
N LEU A 179 3.44 2.88 -1.92
CA LEU A 179 2.51 4.01 -1.84
C LEU A 179 1.42 3.99 -2.92
N ILE A 180 1.56 3.10 -3.91
CA ILE A 180 0.58 2.91 -4.97
C ILE A 180 -0.38 1.78 -4.55
N PRO A 181 -1.70 2.02 -4.49
CA PRO A 181 -2.65 0.99 -4.11
C PRO A 181 -2.60 -0.17 -5.11
N TYR A 182 -2.33 -1.39 -4.61
CA TYR A 182 -2.40 -2.62 -5.39
C TYR A 182 -3.48 -3.56 -4.83
N GLY A 183 -3.95 -4.48 -5.67
CA GLY A 183 -4.76 -5.62 -5.22
C GLY A 183 -3.89 -6.73 -4.63
N GLU A 184 -4.42 -7.94 -4.61
CA GLU A 184 -3.63 -9.14 -4.36
C GLU A 184 -2.91 -9.55 -5.66
N GLN A 185 -1.79 -10.30 -5.61
CA GLN A 185 -1.02 -10.61 -6.84
C GLN A 185 -1.84 -11.34 -7.90
N HIS A 186 -2.78 -12.19 -7.49
CA HIS A 186 -3.67 -12.93 -8.38
C HIS A 186 -4.92 -12.12 -8.74
N PHE A 187 -5.43 -11.30 -7.81
CA PHE A 187 -6.54 -10.38 -8.05
C PHE A 187 -6.08 -8.93 -7.99
N GLN A 188 -5.71 -8.36 -9.15
CA GLN A 188 -5.61 -6.91 -9.29
C GLN A 188 -6.91 -6.30 -8.76
N ARG A 189 -6.80 -5.23 -7.97
CA ARG A 189 -7.95 -4.55 -7.36
C ARG A 189 -8.85 -4.03 -8.47
N TYR A 190 -9.76 -4.88 -8.94
CA TYR A 190 -10.96 -4.41 -9.59
C TYR A 190 -11.78 -3.83 -8.46
N LEU A 191 -11.58 -2.53 -8.20
CA LEU A 191 -12.67 -1.74 -7.67
C LEU A 191 -13.77 -1.92 -8.70
N GLY A 192 -14.65 -2.90 -8.47
CA GLY A 192 -15.93 -2.92 -9.12
C GLY A 192 -16.45 -1.51 -8.93
N ARG A 193 -16.55 -0.75 -10.01
CA ARG A 193 -17.53 0.31 -10.00
C ARG A 193 -18.81 -0.48 -9.86
N ASP A 194 -19.27 -0.63 -8.63
CA ASP A 194 -20.68 -0.70 -8.38
C ASP A 194 -21.20 0.59 -9.00
N TYR A 195 -21.54 0.50 -10.28
CA TYR A 195 -22.39 1.47 -10.90
C TYR A 195 -23.69 1.28 -10.15
N ALA A 196 -23.84 2.02 -9.05
CA ALA A 196 -25.14 2.39 -8.56
C ALA A 196 -25.77 3.10 -9.75
N SER A 197 -26.48 2.33 -10.55
CA SER A 197 -27.23 2.88 -11.64
C SER A 197 -28.28 3.81 -10.99
N LYS A 198 -28.76 4.78 -11.74
CA LYS A 198 -29.64 5.82 -11.18
C LYS A 198 -30.88 5.86 -12.05
N PRO A 199 -32.06 6.14 -11.47
CA PRO A 199 -33.22 6.39 -12.31
C PRO A 199 -32.93 7.60 -13.18
N ARG A 200 -33.60 7.66 -14.33
CA ARG A 200 -33.45 8.80 -15.24
C ARG A 200 -34.03 10.05 -14.56
N PHE A 201 -33.19 11.04 -14.28
CA PHE A 201 -33.59 12.30 -13.61
C PHE A 201 -34.01 13.41 -14.58
N ASP A 202 -34.21 13.10 -15.86
CA ASP A 202 -34.68 14.09 -16.82
C ASP A 202 -36.06 14.65 -16.40
N PRO A 203 -36.24 15.99 -16.32
CA PRO A 203 -37.50 16.61 -15.88
C PRO A 203 -38.74 16.19 -16.70
N ILE A 204 -38.51 15.69 -17.92
CA ILE A 204 -39.56 15.18 -18.81
C ILE A 204 -40.19 13.90 -18.27
N CYS A 205 -39.42 13.10 -17.50
CA CYS A 205 -39.84 11.81 -16.96
C CYS A 205 -40.63 11.92 -15.65
N TRP A 206 -40.60 13.09 -15.01
CA TRP A 206 -41.24 13.31 -13.72
C TRP A 206 -42.33 14.37 -13.84
N ASN A 207 -43.50 14.11 -13.26
CA ASN A 207 -44.53 15.14 -13.19
C ASN A 207 -44.23 16.13 -12.05
N LYS A 208 -45.00 17.22 -11.94
CA LYS A 208 -44.86 18.22 -10.86
C LYS A 208 -45.09 17.66 -9.45
N LYS A 209 -45.65 16.44 -9.34
CA LYS A 209 -45.88 15.73 -8.09
C LYS A 209 -44.76 14.74 -7.74
N GLY A 210 -43.75 14.58 -8.60
CA GLY A 210 -42.63 13.65 -8.38
C GLY A 210 -42.95 12.19 -8.72
N GLU A 211 -43.90 11.94 -9.63
CA GLU A 211 -44.27 10.60 -10.09
C GLU A 211 -43.70 10.32 -11.49
N TRP A 212 -43.33 9.06 -11.75
CA TRP A 212 -42.79 8.62 -13.03
C TRP A 212 -43.85 8.60 -14.14
N VAL A 213 -43.53 9.21 -15.29
CA VAL A 213 -44.44 9.30 -16.43
C VAL A 213 -44.06 8.26 -17.51
N THR A 214 -44.73 7.11 -17.48
CA THR A 214 -44.44 5.99 -18.40
C THR A 214 -44.63 6.34 -19.88
N LYS A 215 -45.59 7.21 -20.20
CA LYS A 215 -45.84 7.65 -21.59
C LYS A 215 -44.67 8.43 -22.20
N LYS A 216 -43.86 9.10 -21.38
CA LYS A 216 -42.75 9.96 -21.85
C LYS A 216 -41.41 9.24 -21.81
N CYS A 217 -41.22 8.37 -20.82
CA CYS A 217 -39.92 7.74 -20.55
C CYS A 217 -39.94 6.21 -20.50
N GLY A 218 -41.06 5.58 -20.87
CA GLY A 218 -41.21 4.12 -20.91
C GLY A 218 -41.47 3.49 -19.54
N ILE A 219 -41.45 2.17 -19.48
CA ILE A 219 -41.59 1.42 -18.22
C ILE A 219 -40.44 1.79 -17.29
N PHE A 220 -40.74 2.04 -16.02
CA PHE A 220 -39.71 2.30 -15.02
C PHE A 220 -38.89 1.03 -14.82
N ALA A 221 -37.61 1.07 -15.21
CA ALA A 221 -36.69 -0.06 -15.18
C ALA A 221 -35.55 0.19 -14.17
N TRP A 222 -35.89 0.76 -13.01
CA TRP A 222 -34.95 1.13 -11.96
C TRP A 222 -35.38 0.52 -10.60
N PRO A 223 -34.51 -0.23 -9.90
CA PRO A 223 -33.21 -0.72 -10.35
C PRO A 223 -33.35 -1.69 -11.54
N PRO A 224 -32.39 -1.75 -12.47
CA PRO A 224 -32.37 -2.76 -13.53
C PRO A 224 -32.42 -4.10 -12.82
N ALA A 225 -33.21 -5.03 -13.35
CA ALA A 225 -33.21 -6.39 -12.86
C ALA A 225 -31.77 -6.90 -12.90
N THR A 226 -31.13 -6.92 -11.74
CA THR A 226 -29.90 -7.67 -11.58
C THR A 226 -30.27 -9.10 -11.93
N THR A 227 -29.43 -9.78 -12.70
CA THR A 227 -29.51 -11.24 -12.76
C THR A 227 -29.14 -11.77 -11.37
N ALA A 228 -30.10 -11.72 -10.45
CA ALA A 228 -29.97 -12.17 -9.09
C ALA A 228 -31.20 -13.03 -8.79
N VAL A 229 -30.91 -14.31 -8.58
CA VAL A 229 -31.51 -15.19 -7.58
C VAL A 229 -32.95 -14.86 -7.20
N ALA A 230 -33.84 -15.78 -7.60
CA ALA A 230 -35.26 -15.83 -7.27
C ALA A 230 -35.59 -15.25 -5.89
N ALA A 231 -36.24 -14.09 -5.89
CA ALA A 231 -37.04 -13.61 -4.76
C ALA A 231 -38.39 -13.16 -5.30
N THR A 232 -39.35 -14.06 -5.17
CA THR A 232 -40.79 -13.82 -5.27
C THR A 232 -41.20 -12.65 -4.38
N THR A 233 -41.74 -11.58 -4.98
CA THR A 233 -43.04 -10.98 -4.64
C THR A 233 -43.34 -9.84 -5.63
N ARG A 234 -44.46 -9.95 -6.36
CA ARG A 234 -45.06 -8.82 -7.08
C ARG A 234 -45.74 -7.92 -6.04
N THR A 235 -45.33 -6.65 -5.98
CA THR A 235 -46.13 -5.58 -5.37
C THR A 235 -46.40 -4.52 -6.43
N THR A 236 -47.65 -4.45 -6.87
CA THR A 236 -48.21 -3.33 -7.63
C THR A 236 -48.30 -2.12 -6.70
N GLY A 237 -47.35 -1.20 -6.80
CA GLY A 237 -47.35 0.06 -6.06
C GLY A 237 -46.97 1.22 -6.97
N THR A 238 -47.68 2.33 -6.88
CA THR A 238 -47.32 3.61 -7.49
C THR A 238 -46.03 4.14 -6.85
N GLU A 239 -44.98 4.29 -7.66
CA GLU A 239 -43.64 4.69 -7.20
C GLU A 239 -43.49 6.22 -7.24
N THR A 240 -43.38 6.82 -6.05
CA THR A 240 -43.06 8.23 -5.84
C THR A 240 -41.60 8.40 -5.43
N ALA A 241 -40.94 9.43 -5.93
CA ALA A 241 -39.57 9.75 -5.51
C ALA A 241 -39.56 10.13 -4.01
N LEU A 242 -38.81 9.37 -3.20
CA LEU A 242 -38.50 9.72 -1.81
C LEU A 242 -37.80 11.09 -1.77
N ARG A 243 -38.30 11.99 -0.92
CA ARG A 243 -37.64 13.24 -0.55
C ARG A 243 -36.52 13.01 0.45
#